data_AF-A0A6P2EUW9-F1
#
_entry.id   AF-A0A6P2EUW9-F1
#
_cell.length_a   1.000
_cell.length_b   1.000
_cell.length_c   1.000
_cell.angle_alpha   90.00
_cell.angle_beta   90.00
_cell.angle_gamma   90.00
#
_symmetry.space_group_name_H-M   'P 1'
#
loop_
_entity.id
_entity.type
_entity.pdbx_description
1 polymer ?
#
loop_
_entity_poly.entity_id
_entity_poly.type
_entity_poly.pdbx_seq_one_letter_code
_entity_poly.pdbx_strand_id
1 'polypeptide(L)'
;MSDFPVSPCVWHRALLFGVAAMLLGLAACTTTERAQPYAGNEWIQTSANRIANLALRDNLQSIRRVQLSLYRRNPREWHKWATSAEDAIQRTWDAISQQSSLPDLQGATGIDAIRMAFETHPKPYAGDRVAALVVGWASLLKQANGGTWEQSMLDGVNAENSYRAARNVEISLWLIGSKTGPDGQPLLLATEISERGRNLVVDRELSKVVARLDLLAAQADEKYRRAALDFGQNWFLGSLGPFFSMVPR
;
A
#
# COMPACT_ATOMS: atom_id res chain seq x y z
N MET A 1 29.29 -29.82 -67.12
CA MET A 1 29.34 -29.80 -65.65
C MET A 1 28.94 -28.38 -65.25
N SER A 2 27.65 -28.09 -65.24
CA SER A 2 26.68 -28.21 -64.12
C SER A 2 26.46 -26.82 -63.49
N ASP A 3 25.53 -26.08 -64.08
CA ASP A 3 24.98 -24.84 -63.54
C ASP A 3 24.01 -25.16 -62.40
N PHE A 4 24.19 -24.49 -61.25
CA PHE A 4 23.26 -24.52 -60.12
C PHE A 4 22.48 -23.19 -60.06
N PRO A 5 21.13 -23.20 -60.00
CA PRO A 5 20.37 -21.98 -59.80
C PRO A 5 20.30 -21.64 -58.30
N VAL A 6 20.81 -20.48 -57.91
CA VAL A 6 20.62 -19.91 -56.57
C VAL A 6 19.25 -19.23 -56.55
N SER A 7 18.29 -19.78 -55.80
CA SER A 7 16.96 -19.18 -55.60
C SER A 7 16.95 -18.29 -54.34
N PRO A 8 16.81 -16.95 -54.44
CA PRO A 8 16.90 -16.07 -53.27
C PRO A 8 15.56 -15.81 -52.55
N CYS A 9 14.46 -16.45 -52.96
CA CYS A 9 13.11 -15.95 -52.63
C CYS A 9 12.43 -16.60 -51.41
N VAL A 10 12.92 -17.73 -50.88
CA VAL A 10 12.22 -18.48 -49.81
C VAL A 10 12.55 -17.93 -48.41
N TRP A 11 13.78 -17.45 -48.20
CA TRP A 11 14.26 -16.98 -46.89
C TRP A 11 13.62 -15.66 -46.45
N HIS A 12 13.38 -14.73 -47.36
CA HIS A 12 12.74 -13.44 -47.03
C HIS A 12 11.28 -13.61 -46.57
N ARG A 13 10.55 -14.56 -47.15
CA ARG A 13 9.17 -14.85 -46.76
C ARG A 13 9.09 -15.52 -45.38
N ALA A 14 9.99 -16.45 -45.08
CA ALA A 14 10.07 -17.08 -43.76
C ALA A 14 10.42 -16.07 -42.65
N LEU A 15 11.32 -15.12 -42.93
CA LEU A 15 11.72 -14.07 -41.98
C LEU A 15 10.59 -13.06 -41.73
N LEU A 16 9.83 -12.69 -42.76
CA LEU A 16 8.65 -11.81 -42.64
C LEU A 16 7.51 -12.47 -41.83
N PHE A 17 7.27 -13.77 -42.01
CA PHE A 17 6.28 -14.50 -41.20
C PHE A 17 6.71 -14.68 -39.74
N GLY A 18 8.01 -14.89 -39.48
CA GLY A 18 8.55 -14.95 -38.12
C GLY A 18 8.43 -13.63 -37.36
N VAL A 19 8.73 -12.50 -38.03
CA VAL A 19 8.59 -11.16 -37.45
C VAL A 19 7.12 -10.78 -37.22
N ALA A 20 6.22 -11.12 -38.15
CA ALA A 20 4.78 -10.89 -37.97
C ALA A 20 4.18 -11.70 -36.81
N ALA A 21 4.61 -12.96 -36.63
CA ALA A 21 4.20 -13.78 -35.49
C ALA A 21 4.74 -13.25 -34.15
N MET A 22 5.96 -12.70 -34.14
CA MET A 22 6.56 -12.07 -32.95
C MET A 22 5.88 -10.74 -32.59
N LEU A 23 5.42 -9.97 -33.59
CA LEU A 23 4.67 -8.73 -33.38
C LEU A 23 3.22 -8.97 -32.93
N LEU A 24 2.58 -10.06 -33.36
CA LEU A 24 1.25 -10.46 -32.88
C LEU A 24 1.27 -11.02 -31.45
N GLY A 25 2.38 -11.61 -31.00
CA GLY A 25 2.56 -12.07 -29.62
C GLY A 25 2.66 -10.95 -28.58
N LEU A 26 3.06 -9.74 -28.99
CA LEU A 26 3.20 -8.57 -28.10
C LEU A 26 1.86 -7.86 -27.81
N ALA A 27 0.82 -8.14 -28.60
CA ALA A 27 -0.51 -7.54 -28.42
C ALA A 27 -1.41 -8.31 -27.43
N ALA A 28 -0.96 -9.47 -26.93
CA ALA A 28 -1.68 -10.27 -25.94
C ALA A 28 -1.45 -9.77 -24.49
N CYS A 29 -1.20 -8.48 -24.30
CA CYS A 29 -1.24 -7.86 -22.97
C CYS A 29 -2.70 -7.80 -22.53
N THR A 30 -3.15 -8.82 -21.79
CA THR A 30 -4.45 -8.80 -21.13
C THR A 30 -4.47 -7.62 -20.15
N THR A 31 -5.21 -6.57 -20.49
CA THR A 31 -5.49 -5.46 -19.59
C THR A 31 -6.33 -6.00 -18.44
N THR A 32 -5.72 -6.15 -17.27
CA THR A 32 -6.47 -6.46 -16.05
C THR A 32 -7.26 -5.23 -15.61
N GLU A 33 -8.36 -5.39 -14.88
CA GLU A 33 -9.09 -4.25 -14.26
C GLU A 33 -8.20 -3.42 -13.32
N ARG A 34 -7.03 -3.93 -12.92
CA ARG A 34 -6.05 -3.24 -12.08
C ARG A 34 -5.03 -2.43 -12.87
N ALA A 35 -4.99 -2.56 -14.20
CA ALA A 35 -4.04 -1.86 -15.04
C ALA A 35 -4.33 -0.34 -15.05
N GLN A 36 -3.31 0.47 -14.81
CA GLN A 36 -3.39 1.91 -15.02
C GLN A 36 -2.89 2.26 -16.42
N PRO A 37 -3.47 3.29 -17.07
CA PRO A 37 -2.97 3.79 -18.34
C PRO A 37 -1.51 4.26 -18.18
N TYR A 38 -0.67 3.99 -19.17
CA TYR A 38 0.69 4.51 -19.21
C TYR A 38 0.65 6.05 -19.31
N ALA A 39 1.26 6.74 -18.34
CA ALA A 39 1.43 8.19 -18.38
C ALA A 39 2.80 8.55 -19.00
N GLY A 40 2.86 9.59 -19.83
CA GLY A 40 4.06 9.95 -20.63
C GLY A 40 5.32 10.32 -19.81
N ASN A 41 5.21 10.42 -18.49
CA ASN A 41 6.29 10.74 -17.56
C ASN A 41 6.82 9.52 -16.76
N GLU A 42 6.45 8.29 -17.10
CA GLU A 42 6.89 7.07 -16.39
C GLU A 42 8.42 6.88 -16.36
N TRP A 43 9.16 7.46 -17.30
CA TRP A 43 10.64 7.46 -17.33
C TRP A 43 11.27 8.17 -16.11
N ILE A 44 10.49 8.96 -15.37
CA ILE A 44 10.88 9.70 -14.17
C ILE A 44 10.45 8.92 -12.90
N GLN A 45 9.74 7.80 -12.98
CA GLN A 45 9.37 7.01 -11.79
C GLN A 45 10.12 5.69 -11.76
N THR A 46 10.82 5.41 -10.66
CA THR A 46 11.38 4.06 -10.46
C THR A 46 10.24 3.04 -10.29
N SER A 47 10.46 1.80 -10.71
CA SER A 47 9.48 0.71 -10.51
C SER A 47 9.08 0.54 -9.04
N ALA A 48 10.01 0.81 -8.11
CA ALA A 48 9.75 0.81 -6.68
C ALA A 48 8.74 1.89 -6.26
N ASN A 49 8.86 3.12 -6.80
CA ASN A 49 7.94 4.21 -6.48
C ASN A 49 6.54 3.94 -7.05
N ARG A 50 6.45 3.30 -8.22
CA ARG A 50 5.16 2.85 -8.78
C ARG A 50 4.49 1.79 -7.88
N ILE A 51 5.25 0.81 -7.38
CA ILE A 51 4.73 -0.20 -6.45
C ILE A 51 4.25 0.46 -5.16
N ALA A 52 5.01 1.43 -4.63
CA ALA A 52 4.62 2.20 -3.44
C ALA A 52 3.30 2.96 -3.64
N ASN A 53 3.14 3.66 -4.76
CA ASN A 53 1.91 4.37 -5.10
C ASN A 53 0.71 3.42 -5.25
N LEU A 54 0.90 2.26 -5.88
CA LEU A 54 -0.12 1.21 -5.99
C LEU A 54 -0.51 0.66 -4.62
N ALA A 55 0.48 0.36 -3.77
CA ALA A 55 0.25 -0.15 -2.43
C ALA A 55 -0.50 0.88 -1.56
N LEU A 56 -0.12 2.16 -1.60
CA LEU A 56 -0.82 3.23 -0.89
C LEU A 56 -2.27 3.34 -1.35
N ARG A 57 -2.52 3.40 -2.67
CA ARG A 57 -3.87 3.44 -3.24
C ARG A 57 -4.72 2.26 -2.76
N ASP A 58 -4.20 1.05 -2.88
CA ASP A 58 -4.90 -0.18 -2.52
C ASP A 58 -5.13 -0.29 -1.00
N ASN A 59 -4.20 0.24 -0.19
CA ASN A 59 -4.35 0.32 1.26
C ASN A 59 -5.45 1.32 1.66
N LEU A 60 -5.49 2.50 1.05
CA LEU A 60 -6.56 3.48 1.28
C LEU A 60 -7.93 2.94 0.85
N GLN A 61 -8.01 2.20 -0.26
CA GLN A 61 -9.23 1.50 -0.65
C GLN A 61 -9.65 0.43 0.36
N SER A 62 -8.69 -0.32 0.92
CA SER A 62 -8.95 -1.31 1.96
C SER A 62 -9.52 -0.64 3.22
N ILE A 63 -8.95 0.50 3.63
CA ILE A 63 -9.46 1.32 4.76
C ILE A 63 -10.89 1.81 4.49
N ARG A 64 -11.21 2.30 3.28
CA ARG A 64 -12.58 2.71 2.93
C ARG A 64 -13.59 1.57 3.06
N ARG A 65 -13.21 0.36 2.62
CA ARG A 65 -14.05 -0.84 2.79
C ARG A 65 -14.27 -1.19 4.26
N VAL A 66 -13.21 -1.10 5.07
CA VAL A 66 -13.30 -1.30 6.52
C VAL A 66 -14.22 -0.27 7.17
N GLN A 67 -14.04 1.01 6.85
CA GLN A 67 -14.85 2.11 7.38
C GLN A 67 -16.34 1.89 7.11
N LEU A 68 -16.71 1.58 5.86
CA LEU A 68 -18.09 1.30 5.50
C LEU A 68 -18.65 0.07 6.26
N SER A 69 -17.85 -1.00 6.37
CA SER A 69 -18.25 -2.20 7.11
C SER A 69 -18.47 -1.92 8.60
N LEU A 70 -17.60 -1.10 9.21
CA LEU A 70 -17.72 -0.71 10.61
C LEU A 70 -18.95 0.18 10.84
N TYR A 71 -19.22 1.15 9.97
CA TYR A 71 -20.40 2.01 10.11
C TYR A 71 -21.72 1.27 9.96
N ARG A 72 -21.79 0.31 9.03
CA ARG A 72 -22.99 -0.54 8.89
C ARG A 72 -23.27 -1.37 10.14
N ARG A 73 -22.22 -1.78 10.84
CA ARG A 73 -22.32 -2.59 12.07
C ARG A 73 -22.46 -1.76 13.34
N ASN A 74 -22.00 -0.51 13.32
CA ASN A 74 -21.95 0.39 14.47
C ASN A 74 -22.60 1.72 14.10
N PRO A 75 -23.92 1.77 13.84
CA PRO A 75 -24.56 2.99 13.37
C PRO A 75 -24.49 4.14 14.38
N ARG A 76 -24.38 3.81 15.67
CA ARG A 76 -24.17 4.76 16.76
C ARG A 76 -22.95 5.68 16.56
N GLU A 77 -21.95 5.24 15.80
CA GLU A 77 -20.71 6.01 15.63
C GLU A 77 -20.88 7.18 14.64
N TRP A 78 -21.45 6.93 13.46
CA TRP A 78 -21.68 8.01 12.49
C TRP A 78 -22.82 8.94 12.93
N HIS A 79 -23.82 8.45 13.69
CA HIS A 79 -24.90 9.26 14.25
C HIS A 79 -24.43 10.38 15.19
N LYS A 80 -23.21 10.28 15.76
CA LYS A 80 -22.69 11.30 16.69
C LYS A 80 -22.47 12.65 16.05
N TRP A 81 -22.29 12.70 14.73
CA TRP A 81 -21.79 13.91 14.07
C TRP A 81 -22.27 14.07 12.63
N ALA A 82 -22.78 13.02 11.97
CA ALA A 82 -23.18 13.06 10.56
C ALA A 82 -24.64 12.63 10.35
N THR A 83 -25.18 12.99 9.18
CA THR A 83 -26.56 12.69 8.79
C THR A 83 -26.74 11.28 8.20
N SER A 84 -25.66 10.72 7.66
CA SER A 84 -25.60 9.39 7.07
C SER A 84 -24.19 8.80 7.22
N ALA A 85 -24.05 7.50 6.98
CA ALA A 85 -22.74 6.85 6.95
C ALA A 85 -21.87 7.43 5.81
N GLU A 86 -22.47 7.73 4.66
CA GLU A 86 -21.79 8.33 3.50
C GLU A 86 -21.28 9.74 3.81
N ASP A 87 -22.08 10.56 4.51
CA ASP A 87 -21.70 11.90 4.98
C ASP A 87 -20.53 11.82 6.00
N ALA A 88 -20.57 10.87 6.94
CA ALA A 88 -19.46 10.63 7.88
C ALA A 88 -18.17 10.21 7.17
N ILE A 89 -18.28 9.31 6.17
CA ILE A 89 -17.16 8.90 5.33
C ILE A 89 -16.56 10.12 4.64
N GLN A 90 -17.38 10.89 3.92
CA GLN A 90 -16.92 12.05 3.15
C GLN A 90 -16.18 13.06 4.03
N ARG A 91 -16.79 13.47 5.14
CA ARG A 91 -16.18 14.42 6.07
C ARG A 91 -14.87 13.92 6.68
N THR A 92 -14.76 12.61 6.95
CA THR A 92 -13.52 12.01 7.46
C THR A 92 -12.40 12.13 6.42
N TRP A 93 -12.70 11.84 5.16
CA TRP A 93 -11.71 11.94 4.08
C TRP A 93 -11.38 13.38 3.72
N ASP A 94 -12.33 14.31 3.81
CA ASP A 94 -12.10 15.74 3.65
C ASP A 94 -11.12 16.26 4.72
N ALA A 95 -11.31 15.86 5.98
CA ALA A 95 -10.40 16.20 7.07
C ALA A 95 -8.98 15.65 6.83
N ILE A 96 -8.86 14.39 6.37
CA ILE A 96 -7.57 13.78 6.03
C ILE A 96 -6.88 14.52 4.89
N SER A 97 -7.61 14.85 3.82
CA SER A 97 -7.08 15.54 2.65
C SER A 97 -6.64 16.97 2.96
N GLN A 98 -7.43 17.68 3.77
CA GLN A 98 -7.12 19.06 4.21
C GLN A 98 -6.12 19.11 5.37
N GLN A 99 -5.71 17.96 5.90
CA GLN A 99 -4.86 17.86 7.11
C GLN A 99 -5.46 18.58 8.32
N SER A 100 -6.79 18.61 8.38
CA SER A 100 -7.56 19.16 9.48
C SER A 100 -7.76 18.09 10.55
N SER A 101 -7.69 18.48 11.83
CA SER A 101 -7.98 17.56 12.93
C SER A 101 -9.49 17.51 13.19
N LEU A 102 -10.01 16.30 13.44
CA LEU A 102 -11.35 16.17 14.02
C LEU A 102 -11.30 16.78 15.43
N PRO A 103 -12.28 17.63 15.82
CA PRO A 103 -12.28 18.29 17.13
C PRO A 103 -12.10 17.32 18.29
N ASP A 104 -12.78 16.17 18.23
CA ASP A 104 -12.74 15.14 19.26
C ASP A 104 -11.36 14.46 19.39
N LEU A 105 -10.54 14.47 18.34
CA LEU A 105 -9.20 13.88 18.36
C LEU A 105 -8.16 14.80 19.01
N GLN A 106 -8.45 16.09 19.21
CA GLN A 106 -7.51 17.04 19.84
C GLN A 106 -6.12 17.07 19.17
N GLY A 107 -6.06 16.82 17.86
CA GLY A 107 -4.81 16.74 17.10
C GLY A 107 -4.10 15.37 17.15
N ALA A 108 -4.66 14.36 17.84
CA ALA A 108 -4.13 13.01 17.83
C ALA A 108 -4.14 12.43 16.40
N THR A 109 -3.04 11.77 16.03
CA THR A 109 -2.86 11.08 14.76
C THR A 109 -2.17 9.74 15.00
N GLY A 110 -1.98 8.96 13.94
CA GLY A 110 -1.28 7.69 13.98
C GLY A 110 -1.87 6.72 15.00
N ILE A 111 -0.97 6.09 15.77
CA ILE A 111 -1.36 5.16 16.83
C ILE A 111 -2.10 5.84 17.98
N ASP A 112 -1.88 7.14 18.22
CA ASP A 112 -2.52 7.86 19.32
C ASP A 112 -4.00 8.09 19.03
N ALA A 113 -4.36 8.45 17.78
CA ALA A 113 -5.76 8.50 17.35
C ALA A 113 -6.46 7.14 17.47
N ILE A 114 -5.75 6.07 17.11
CA ILE A 114 -6.25 4.69 17.26
C ILE A 114 -6.48 4.37 18.74
N ARG A 115 -5.51 4.64 19.62
CA ARG A 115 -5.62 4.36 21.06
C ARG A 115 -6.75 5.16 21.70
N MET A 116 -6.86 6.45 21.36
CA MET A 116 -7.89 7.35 21.83
C MET A 116 -9.30 6.81 21.51
N ALA A 117 -9.51 6.21 20.33
CA ALA A 117 -10.79 5.59 19.98
C ALA A 117 -11.23 4.47 20.95
N PHE A 118 -10.28 3.82 21.63
CA PHE A 118 -10.53 2.74 22.59
C PHE A 118 -10.35 3.15 24.05
N GLU A 119 -10.16 4.43 24.34
CA GLU A 119 -10.09 4.93 25.71
C GLU A 119 -11.46 4.83 26.39
N THR A 120 -11.48 4.11 27.51
CA THR A 120 -12.65 3.95 28.39
C THR A 120 -12.46 4.62 29.76
N HIS A 121 -11.22 4.94 30.12
CA HIS A 121 -10.84 5.55 31.39
C HIS A 121 -9.84 6.70 31.16
N PRO A 122 -9.92 7.80 31.92
CA PRO A 122 -10.89 8.09 32.98
C PRO A 122 -12.30 8.45 32.47
N LYS A 123 -12.41 8.95 31.23
CA LYS A 123 -13.68 9.23 30.55
C LYS A 123 -13.70 8.48 29.21
N PRO A 124 -14.80 7.81 28.83
CA PRO A 124 -14.91 7.20 27.53
C PRO A 124 -14.76 8.23 26.41
N TYR A 125 -14.04 7.87 25.35
CA TYR A 125 -13.95 8.69 24.15
C TYR A 125 -15.35 9.01 23.62
N ALA A 126 -15.66 10.28 23.40
CA ALA A 126 -17.01 10.72 23.01
C ALA A 126 -17.21 10.78 21.49
N GLY A 127 -16.13 10.98 20.74
CA GLY A 127 -16.18 11.09 19.28
C GLY A 127 -16.51 9.79 18.55
N ASP A 128 -16.53 9.89 17.23
CA ASP A 128 -16.68 8.75 16.32
C ASP A 128 -15.39 7.91 16.30
N ARG A 129 -15.49 6.68 16.82
CA ARG A 129 -14.37 5.74 16.89
C ARG A 129 -13.90 5.27 15.53
N VAL A 130 -14.82 5.12 14.58
CA VAL A 130 -14.51 4.69 13.23
C VAL A 130 -13.76 5.81 12.50
N ALA A 131 -14.21 7.06 12.65
CA ALA A 131 -13.49 8.22 12.09
C ALA A 131 -12.08 8.36 12.70
N ALA A 132 -11.97 8.19 14.03
CA ALA A 132 -10.69 8.20 14.74
C ALA A 132 -9.71 7.13 14.22
N LEU A 133 -10.19 5.90 14.03
CA LEU A 133 -9.42 4.81 13.44
C LEU A 133 -8.95 5.14 12.02
N VAL A 134 -9.83 5.67 11.18
CA VAL A 134 -9.52 6.01 9.79
C VAL A 134 -8.48 7.14 9.71
N VAL A 135 -8.58 8.17 10.55
CA VAL A 135 -7.55 9.22 10.66
C VAL A 135 -6.21 8.63 11.11
N GLY A 136 -6.23 7.75 12.11
CA GLY A 136 -5.04 7.04 12.58
C GLY A 136 -4.38 6.19 11.49
N TRP A 137 -5.14 5.36 10.79
CA TRP A 137 -4.59 4.54 9.69
C TRP A 137 -4.10 5.37 8.52
N ALA A 138 -4.85 6.39 8.11
CA ALA A 138 -4.46 7.25 6.99
C ALA A 138 -3.16 8.00 7.29
N SER A 139 -2.98 8.50 8.52
CA SER A 139 -1.74 9.14 8.94
C SER A 139 -0.56 8.17 9.05
N LEU A 140 -0.76 6.93 9.52
CA LEU A 140 0.27 5.88 9.48
C LEU A 140 0.71 5.58 8.05
N LEU A 141 -0.23 5.45 7.11
CA LEU A 141 0.08 5.23 5.70
C LEU A 141 0.83 6.41 5.08
N LYS A 142 0.43 7.65 5.41
CA LYS A 142 1.14 8.85 4.97
C LYS A 142 2.58 8.88 5.50
N GLN A 143 2.80 8.50 6.77
CA GLN A 143 4.14 8.42 7.37
C GLN A 143 5.00 7.32 6.73
N ALA A 144 4.42 6.14 6.45
CA ALA A 144 5.09 5.06 5.72
C ALA A 144 5.52 5.53 4.31
N ASN A 145 4.71 6.39 3.70
CA ASN A 145 4.96 7.02 2.41
C ASN A 145 5.75 8.33 2.50
N GLY A 146 6.61 8.51 3.51
CA GLY A 146 7.50 9.68 3.61
C GLY A 146 6.79 11.03 3.85
N GLY A 147 5.54 11.03 4.29
CA GLY A 147 4.76 12.24 4.55
C GLY A 147 3.95 12.75 3.37
N THR A 148 3.95 12.04 2.22
CA THR A 148 3.23 12.46 1.01
C THR A 148 2.11 11.48 0.65
N TRP A 149 1.12 11.96 -0.12
CA TRP A 149 0.06 11.12 -0.67
C TRP A 149 0.42 10.51 -2.04
N GLU A 150 1.53 10.94 -2.61
CA GLU A 150 2.08 10.46 -3.88
C GLU A 150 3.62 10.42 -3.75
N GLN A 151 4.23 9.30 -4.14
CA GLN A 151 5.69 9.19 -4.23
C GLN A 151 6.15 9.81 -5.53
N SER A 152 6.94 10.87 -5.43
CA SER A 152 7.70 11.44 -6.55
C SER A 152 9.03 10.70 -6.74
N MET A 153 9.84 11.07 -7.74
CA MET A 153 11.14 10.44 -8.01
C MET A 153 12.14 10.57 -6.85
N LEU A 154 11.96 11.57 -5.99
CA LEU A 154 12.88 11.93 -4.91
C LEU A 154 12.50 11.31 -3.56
N ASP A 155 11.26 10.85 -3.42
CA ASP A 155 10.73 10.28 -2.20
C ASP A 155 10.89 8.76 -2.23
N GLY A 156 11.47 8.21 -1.16
CA GLY A 156 11.62 6.78 -0.97
C GLY A 156 10.74 6.30 0.18
N VAL A 157 10.09 5.15 -0.02
CA VAL A 157 9.44 4.42 1.08
C VAL A 157 10.48 4.09 2.15
N ASN A 158 10.20 4.49 3.39
CA ASN A 158 11.05 4.18 4.53
C ASN A 158 10.66 2.80 5.08
N ALA A 159 11.64 1.89 5.16
CA ALA A 159 11.43 0.51 5.61
C ALA A 159 10.92 0.44 7.04
N GLU A 160 11.54 1.20 7.95
CA GLU A 160 11.16 1.29 9.35
C GLU A 160 9.75 1.86 9.51
N ASN A 161 9.41 2.94 8.81
CA ASN A 161 8.06 3.52 8.89
C ASN A 161 7.01 2.57 8.35
N SER A 162 7.31 1.83 7.26
CA SER A 162 6.39 0.82 6.71
C SER A 162 6.17 -0.31 7.70
N TYR A 163 7.24 -0.82 8.32
CA TYR A 163 7.16 -1.84 9.36
C TYR A 163 6.38 -1.35 10.59
N ARG A 164 6.65 -0.14 11.09
CA ARG A 164 5.93 0.46 12.22
C ARG A 164 4.45 0.66 11.90
N ALA A 165 4.12 1.08 10.68
CA ALA A 165 2.74 1.19 10.22
C ALA A 165 2.05 -0.18 10.20
N ALA A 166 2.71 -1.24 9.72
CA ALA A 166 2.18 -2.61 9.73
C ALA A 166 1.85 -3.06 11.17
N ARG A 167 2.80 -2.92 12.11
CA ARG A 167 2.58 -3.28 13.51
C ARG A 167 1.46 -2.46 14.15
N ASN A 168 1.34 -1.17 13.84
CA ASN A 168 0.27 -0.32 14.37
C ASN A 168 -1.12 -0.70 13.82
N VAL A 169 -1.20 -1.13 12.56
CA VAL A 169 -2.44 -1.68 11.99
C VAL A 169 -2.81 -3.01 12.65
N GLU A 170 -1.84 -3.88 12.95
CA GLU A 170 -2.09 -5.09 13.72
C GLU A 170 -2.56 -4.80 15.15
N ILE A 171 -1.96 -3.83 15.82
CA ILE A 171 -2.44 -3.37 17.14
C ILE A 171 -3.89 -2.89 17.03
N SER A 172 -4.25 -2.20 15.94
CA SER A 172 -5.64 -1.79 15.69
C SER A 172 -6.57 -2.99 15.57
N LEU A 173 -6.15 -4.04 14.84
CA LEU A 173 -6.93 -5.27 14.70
C LEU A 173 -7.13 -5.94 16.07
N TRP A 174 -6.08 -6.03 16.88
CA TRP A 174 -6.17 -6.53 18.25
C TRP A 174 -7.12 -5.68 19.11
N LEU A 175 -7.02 -4.35 19.05
CA LEU A 175 -7.90 -3.45 19.81
C LEU A 175 -9.36 -3.62 19.42
N ILE A 176 -9.66 -3.69 18.12
CA ILE A 176 -11.01 -3.90 17.59
C ILE A 176 -11.62 -5.20 18.13
N GLY A 177 -10.84 -6.29 18.14
CA GLY A 177 -11.33 -7.61 18.56
C GLY A 177 -11.36 -7.84 20.07
N SER A 178 -10.52 -7.13 20.84
CA SER A 178 -10.32 -7.41 22.28
C SER A 178 -10.91 -6.38 23.22
N LYS A 179 -11.09 -5.12 22.79
CA LYS A 179 -11.51 -4.05 23.69
C LYS A 179 -13.02 -4.01 23.89
N THR A 180 -13.42 -4.15 25.15
CA THR A 180 -14.81 -4.06 25.61
C THR A 180 -15.06 -2.78 26.39
N GLY A 181 -16.30 -2.31 26.36
CA GLY A 181 -16.78 -1.23 27.21
C GLY A 181 -17.05 -1.68 28.64
N PRO A 182 -17.50 -0.76 29.51
CA PRO A 182 -17.88 -1.05 30.89
C PRO A 182 -19.03 -2.05 31.03
N ASP A 183 -19.83 -2.19 29.97
CA ASP A 183 -20.94 -3.14 29.82
C ASP A 183 -20.47 -4.55 29.41
N GLY A 184 -19.17 -4.76 29.24
CA GLY A 184 -18.59 -6.02 28.76
C GLY A 184 -18.82 -6.29 27.27
N GLN A 185 -19.46 -5.36 26.55
CA GLN A 185 -19.70 -5.48 25.11
C GLN A 185 -18.51 -4.92 24.33
N PRO A 186 -18.21 -5.43 23.13
CA PRO A 186 -17.16 -4.86 22.28
C PRO A 186 -17.44 -3.39 21.95
N LEU A 187 -16.41 -2.56 21.99
CA LEU A 187 -16.53 -1.13 21.65
C LEU A 187 -16.89 -0.92 20.17
N LEU A 188 -16.40 -1.79 19.29
CA LEU A 188 -16.74 -1.83 17.87
C LEU A 188 -17.06 -3.25 17.43
N LEU A 189 -18.24 -3.44 16.88
CA LEU A 189 -18.66 -4.68 16.23
C LEU A 189 -18.02 -4.76 14.84
N ALA A 190 -16.92 -5.50 14.72
CA ALA A 190 -16.21 -5.68 13.44
C ALA A 190 -16.47 -7.05 12.83
N THR A 191 -16.28 -8.09 13.62
CA THR A 191 -16.32 -9.49 13.20
C THR A 191 -17.62 -10.13 13.66
N GLU A 192 -18.21 -10.99 12.84
CA GLU A 192 -19.28 -11.88 13.26
C GLU A 192 -18.89 -13.31 12.96
N ILE A 193 -18.98 -14.15 13.97
CA ILE A 193 -18.88 -15.60 13.85
C ILE A 193 -20.11 -16.14 14.57
N SER A 194 -21.18 -16.39 13.82
CA SER A 194 -22.45 -16.91 14.34
C SER A 194 -22.91 -18.10 13.48
N GLU A 195 -23.92 -18.83 13.94
CA GLU A 195 -24.56 -19.90 13.13
C GLU A 195 -25.16 -19.35 11.82
N ARG A 196 -25.47 -18.06 11.77
CA ARG A 196 -26.02 -17.37 10.58
C ARG A 196 -24.96 -17.03 9.54
N GLY A 197 -23.67 -17.12 9.90
CA GLY A 197 -22.57 -16.91 8.98
C GLY A 197 -21.33 -16.28 9.62
N ARG A 198 -20.29 -16.14 8.81
CA ARG A 198 -19.01 -15.53 9.20
C ARG A 198 -18.73 -14.29 8.38
N ASN A 199 -18.67 -13.13 9.03
CA ASN A 199 -18.23 -11.88 8.42
C ASN A 199 -16.87 -11.48 8.97
N LEU A 200 -15.84 -11.61 8.12
CA LEU A 200 -14.43 -11.31 8.40
C LEU A 200 -13.90 -10.20 7.49
N VAL A 201 -14.77 -9.31 6.99
CA VAL A 201 -14.37 -8.27 6.04
C VAL A 201 -13.34 -7.33 6.67
N VAL A 202 -13.57 -6.93 7.92
CA VAL A 202 -12.64 -6.03 8.64
C VAL A 202 -11.28 -6.70 8.82
N ASP A 203 -11.25 -7.92 9.38
CA ASP A 203 -10.02 -8.69 9.56
C ASP A 203 -9.26 -8.85 8.25
N ARG A 204 -9.95 -9.30 7.19
CA ARG A 204 -9.35 -9.56 5.88
C ARG A 204 -8.75 -8.30 5.25
N GLU A 205 -9.48 -7.19 5.26
CA GLU A 205 -9.00 -5.95 4.63
C GLU A 205 -7.84 -5.34 5.41
N LEU A 206 -7.86 -5.36 6.75
CA LEU A 206 -6.73 -4.90 7.56
C LEU A 206 -5.50 -5.82 7.41
N SER A 207 -5.68 -7.15 7.36
CA SER A 207 -4.56 -8.07 7.10
C SER A 207 -3.93 -7.86 5.72
N LYS A 208 -4.71 -7.49 4.69
CA LYS A 208 -4.14 -7.09 3.40
C LYS A 208 -3.28 -5.83 3.52
N VAL A 209 -3.69 -4.85 4.32
CA VAL A 209 -2.91 -3.65 4.58
C VAL A 209 -1.58 -3.99 5.26
N VAL A 210 -1.63 -4.80 6.32
CA VAL A 210 -0.44 -5.31 7.02
C VAL A 210 0.52 -6.00 6.04
N ALA A 211 0.01 -6.95 5.26
CA ALA A 211 0.84 -7.70 4.31
C ALA A 211 1.50 -6.81 3.25
N ARG A 212 0.79 -5.79 2.73
CA ARG A 212 1.38 -4.83 1.77
C ARG A 212 2.44 -3.95 2.42
N LEU A 213 2.23 -3.52 3.66
CA LEU A 213 3.20 -2.72 4.41
C LEU A 213 4.46 -3.51 4.76
N ASP A 214 4.31 -4.77 5.17
CA ASP A 214 5.45 -5.68 5.40
C ASP A 214 6.25 -5.93 4.12
N LEU A 215 5.56 -6.14 3.00
CA LEU A 215 6.21 -6.29 1.70
C LEU A 215 6.99 -5.03 1.30
N LEU A 216 6.40 -3.85 1.51
CA LEU A 216 7.08 -2.58 1.27
C LEU A 216 8.32 -2.39 2.15
N ALA A 217 8.24 -2.78 3.43
CA ALA A 217 9.37 -2.75 4.35
C ALA A 217 10.52 -3.63 3.86
N ALA A 218 10.22 -4.89 3.52
CA ALA A 218 11.21 -5.83 2.99
C ALA A 218 11.83 -5.35 1.66
N GLN A 219 11.02 -4.79 0.76
CA GLN A 219 11.50 -4.25 -0.52
C GLN A 219 12.42 -3.03 -0.30
N ALA A 220 12.07 -2.14 0.63
CA ALA A 220 12.88 -0.97 0.95
C ALA A 220 14.23 -1.38 1.55
N ASP A 221 14.27 -2.31 2.50
CA ASP A 221 15.51 -2.86 3.05
C ASP A 221 16.41 -3.49 1.99
N GLU A 222 15.82 -4.29 1.08
CA GLU A 222 16.56 -4.93 0.00
C GLU A 222 17.18 -3.91 -0.96
N LYS A 223 16.48 -2.80 -1.24
CA LYS A 223 16.99 -1.71 -2.07
C LYS A 223 18.25 -1.10 -1.44
N TYR A 224 18.24 -0.81 -0.14
CA TYR A 224 19.42 -0.26 0.54
C TYR A 224 20.58 -1.25 0.56
N ARG A 225 20.29 -2.53 0.81
CA ARG A 225 21.31 -3.60 0.77
C ARG A 225 21.95 -3.72 -0.61
N ARG A 226 21.16 -3.74 -1.68
CA ARG A 226 21.68 -3.80 -3.06
C ARG A 226 22.44 -2.55 -3.45
N ALA A 227 21.95 -1.36 -3.12
CA ALA A 227 22.67 -0.12 -3.39
C ALA A 227 24.05 -0.08 -2.71
N ALA A 228 24.15 -0.58 -1.48
CA ALA A 228 25.43 -0.70 -0.78
C ALA A 228 26.37 -1.73 -1.45
N LEU A 229 25.84 -2.88 -1.89
CA LEU A 229 26.60 -3.88 -2.63
C LEU A 229 27.08 -3.37 -3.99
N ASP A 230 26.19 -2.74 -4.77
CA ASP A 230 26.50 -2.17 -6.07
C ASP A 230 27.55 -1.06 -5.96
N PHE A 231 27.43 -0.20 -4.93
CA PHE A 231 28.46 0.78 -4.60
C PHE A 231 29.79 0.11 -4.25
N GLY A 232 29.79 -0.91 -3.39
CA GLY A 232 30.98 -1.65 -3.02
C GLY A 232 31.64 -2.34 -4.22
N GLN A 233 30.85 -2.92 -5.12
CA GLN A 233 31.32 -3.55 -6.34
C GLN A 233 31.91 -2.54 -7.33
N ASN A 234 31.22 -1.42 -7.59
CA ASN A 234 31.74 -0.36 -8.45
C ASN A 234 32.99 0.31 -7.86
N TRP A 235 33.03 0.51 -6.54
CA TRP A 235 34.21 1.03 -5.86
C TRP A 235 35.38 0.06 -5.96
N PHE A 236 35.17 -1.23 -5.69
CA PHE A 236 36.20 -2.25 -5.77
C PHE A 236 36.72 -2.42 -7.20
N LEU A 237 35.83 -2.57 -8.18
CA LEU A 237 36.20 -2.74 -9.59
C LEU A 237 36.82 -1.47 -10.18
N GLY A 238 36.33 -0.28 -9.81
CA GLY A 238 36.82 0.99 -10.33
C GLY A 238 38.12 1.46 -9.71
N SER A 239 38.33 1.21 -8.41
CA SER A 239 39.51 1.69 -7.67
C SER A 239 40.60 0.63 -7.53
N LEU A 240 40.25 -0.63 -7.26
CA LEU A 240 41.20 -1.72 -7.01
C LEU A 240 41.36 -2.68 -8.19
N GLY A 241 40.36 -2.78 -9.08
CA GLY A 241 40.41 -3.63 -10.28
C GLY A 241 41.64 -3.41 -11.17
N PRO A 242 42.06 -2.16 -11.46
CA PRO A 242 43.27 -1.89 -12.23
C PRO A 242 44.55 -2.42 -11.58
N PHE A 243 44.66 -2.37 -10.24
CA PHE A 243 45.85 -2.85 -9.53
C PHE A 243 45.99 -4.37 -9.55
N PHE A 244 44.88 -5.12 -9.47
CA PHE A 244 44.91 -6.58 -9.62
C PHE A 244 45.22 -7.03 -11.05
N SER A 245 44.93 -6.19 -12.06
CA SER A 245 45.33 -6.46 -13.45
C SER A 245 46.83 -6.23 -13.73
N MET A 246 47.53 -5.54 -12.84
CA MET A 246 48.97 -5.23 -12.96
C MET A 246 49.88 -6.21 -12.20
N VAL A 247 49.33 -7.16 -11.45
CA VAL A 247 50.12 -8.22 -10.81
C VAL A 247 50.40 -9.33 -11.84
N PRO A 248 51.66 -9.62 -12.19
CA PRO A 248 51.98 -10.71 -13.10
C PRO A 248 51.59 -12.06 -12.46
N ARG A 249 51.00 -12.96 -13.25
CA ARG A 249 50.76 -14.35 -12.84
C ARG A 249 52.06 -15.16 -12.81
#